data_AF-X1KX94-F1
#
_entry.id   AF-X1KX94-F1
#
_cell.length_a   1.000
_cell.length_b   1.000
_cell.length_c   1.000
_cell.angle_alpha   90.00
_cell.angle_beta   90.00
_cell.angle_gamma   90.00
#
_symmetry.space_group_name_H-M   'P 1'
#
loop_
_entity.id
_entity.type
_entity.pdbx_description
1 polymer ?
#
loop_
_entity_poly.entity_id
_entity_poly.type
_entity_poly.pdbx_seq_one_letter_code
_entity_poly.pdbx_strand_id
1 'polypeptide(L)'
;DKTVETNITFNHDDHLKDELQNGYPAPPIAEIVSISNGNTLGNTDYTYTPDGGEAYCNDLYWWANISYVDGVLIIRGKSYDPKPYGNLTDLEVWIEDDEETIIFSDSREDTETYYEGEWVVGEKLLRGRGGALAYMPPEFETNSVFTSNGKWFDQSDVIEEFSEGYGLAYFSGHGSPGWWGDHYPGIPGNRRYGQVVGLVVTQVS
;
A
#
# COMPACT_ATOMS: atom_id res chain seq x y z
N ASP A 1 3.27 -30.79 8.55
CA ASP A 1 3.99 -32.05 8.81
C ASP A 1 4.55 -32.00 10.22
N LYS A 2 4.14 -32.89 11.14
CA LYS A 2 4.59 -32.85 12.55
C LYS A 2 5.91 -33.57 12.80
N THR A 3 6.57 -34.05 11.75
CA THR A 3 7.86 -34.75 11.84
C THR A 3 9.07 -33.83 11.68
N VAL A 4 8.86 -32.58 11.25
CA VAL A 4 9.91 -31.58 10.99
C VAL A 4 9.63 -30.27 11.73
N GLU A 5 10.68 -29.45 11.85
CA GLU A 5 10.57 -28.09 12.43
C GLU A 5 9.73 -27.17 11.54
N THR A 6 9.09 -26.18 12.17
CA THR A 6 8.34 -25.15 11.44
C THR A 6 9.30 -24.26 10.67
N ASN A 7 9.00 -24.04 9.39
CA ASN A 7 9.74 -23.12 8.53
C ASN A 7 8.74 -22.23 7.78
N ILE A 8 8.69 -20.96 8.16
CA ILE A 8 7.83 -19.96 7.56
C ILE A 8 8.69 -18.78 7.12
N THR A 9 8.42 -18.24 5.93
CA THR A 9 9.14 -17.08 5.37
C THR A 9 8.18 -15.91 5.19
N PHE A 10 8.68 -14.71 5.44
CA PHE A 10 7.98 -13.48 5.07
C PHE A 10 8.09 -13.24 3.56
N ASN A 11 6.99 -12.86 2.91
CA ASN A 11 6.96 -12.44 1.51
C ASN A 11 6.17 -11.14 1.34
N HIS A 12 6.65 -10.26 0.48
CA HIS A 12 6.02 -8.97 0.20
C HIS A 12 6.18 -8.64 -1.28
N ASP A 13 5.40 -9.34 -2.09
CA ASP A 13 5.60 -9.43 -3.53
C ASP A 13 4.43 -8.84 -4.32
N ASP A 14 3.54 -8.09 -3.68
CA ASP A 14 2.43 -7.44 -4.39
C ASP A 14 2.89 -6.50 -5.51
N HIS A 15 4.11 -5.94 -5.43
CA HIS A 15 4.72 -5.18 -6.54
C HIS A 15 4.89 -5.99 -7.84
N LEU A 16 4.82 -7.32 -7.77
CA LEU A 16 4.89 -8.23 -8.92
C LEU A 16 3.51 -8.63 -9.46
N LYS A 17 2.42 -8.18 -8.84
CA LYS A 17 1.06 -8.46 -9.30
C LYS A 17 0.82 -7.84 -10.68
N ASP A 18 0.24 -8.62 -11.59
CA ASP A 18 -0.07 -8.21 -12.97
C ASP A 18 -0.96 -6.97 -13.01
N GLU A 19 -1.86 -6.84 -12.03
CA GLU A 19 -2.76 -5.70 -11.87
C GLU A 19 -2.02 -4.36 -11.73
N LEU A 20 -0.85 -4.36 -11.09
CA LEU A 20 -0.04 -3.16 -10.89
C LEU A 20 0.90 -2.86 -12.07
N GLN A 21 1.18 -3.85 -12.93
CA GLN A 21 2.09 -3.67 -14.06
C GLN A 21 1.49 -2.78 -15.17
N ASN A 22 0.17 -2.61 -15.16
CA ASN A 22 -0.53 -1.74 -16.11
C ASN A 22 -0.67 -0.29 -15.63
N GLY A 23 -0.06 0.05 -14.49
CA GLY A 23 -0.12 1.39 -13.91
C GLY A 23 -1.35 1.62 -13.03
N TYR A 24 -1.57 2.88 -12.68
CA TYR A 24 -2.62 3.32 -11.77
C TYR A 24 -3.68 4.16 -12.50
N PRO A 25 -4.95 4.19 -12.02
CA PRO A 25 -5.48 3.36 -10.94
C PRO A 25 -5.54 1.87 -11.34
N ALA A 26 -5.29 0.99 -10.37
CA ALA A 26 -5.38 -0.46 -10.52
C ALA A 26 -6.58 -1.03 -9.73
N PRO A 27 -7.01 -2.27 -10.00
CA PRO A 27 -7.97 -2.99 -9.14
C PRO A 27 -7.50 -3.09 -7.68
N PRO A 28 -8.42 -3.25 -6.71
CA PRO A 28 -8.05 -3.48 -5.32
C PRO A 28 -7.08 -4.66 -5.15
N ILE A 29 -6.11 -4.48 -4.26
CA ILE A 29 -5.07 -5.47 -3.99
C ILE A 29 -5.29 -6.05 -2.61
N ALA A 30 -5.20 -7.37 -2.52
CA ALA A 30 -5.08 -8.12 -1.28
C ALA A 30 -3.91 -9.11 -1.40
N GLU A 31 -3.10 -9.20 -0.36
CA GLU A 31 -1.94 -10.10 -0.30
C GLU A 31 -1.78 -10.67 1.10
N ILE A 32 -1.63 -11.99 1.21
CA ILE A 32 -1.14 -12.67 2.41
C ILE A 32 0.39 -12.64 2.39
N VAL A 33 1.00 -12.13 3.46
CA VAL A 33 2.45 -11.85 3.51
C VAL A 33 3.23 -12.71 4.50
N SER A 34 2.51 -13.45 5.34
CA SER A 34 3.10 -14.21 6.44
C SER A 34 3.33 -15.69 6.12
N ILE A 35 2.89 -16.18 4.95
CA ILE A 35 3.00 -17.59 4.54
C ILE A 35 3.23 -17.67 3.03
N SER A 36 4.29 -18.35 2.64
CA SER A 36 4.67 -18.55 1.24
C SER A 36 4.61 -20.03 0.82
N ASN A 37 4.52 -20.28 -0.48
CA ASN A 37 4.64 -21.62 -1.03
C ASN A 37 5.97 -22.28 -0.60
N GLY A 38 5.89 -23.54 -0.20
CA GLY A 38 7.03 -24.31 0.33
C GLY A 38 7.32 -24.10 1.82
N ASN A 39 6.56 -23.25 2.51
CA ASN A 39 6.59 -23.19 3.97
C ASN A 39 6.01 -24.47 4.59
N THR A 40 6.50 -24.83 5.77
CA THR A 40 6.07 -26.02 6.50
C THR A 40 5.60 -25.64 7.89
N LEU A 41 4.33 -25.94 8.21
CA LEU A 41 3.82 -25.93 9.57
C LEU A 41 4.25 -27.22 10.28
N GLY A 42 5.28 -27.07 11.10
CA GLY A 42 6.03 -28.15 11.74
C GLY A 42 5.55 -28.48 13.14
N ASN A 43 6.47 -29.01 13.96
CA ASN A 43 6.25 -29.35 15.36
C ASN A 43 6.78 -28.31 16.37
N THR A 44 7.43 -27.25 15.91
CA THR A 44 7.96 -26.17 16.74
C THR A 44 7.13 -24.89 16.59
N ASP A 45 7.06 -24.10 17.66
CA ASP A 45 6.54 -22.74 17.56
C ASP A 45 7.48 -21.85 16.75
N TYR A 46 6.91 -20.87 16.05
CA TYR A 46 7.63 -19.93 15.21
C TYR A 46 7.02 -18.54 15.30
N THR A 47 7.87 -17.53 15.51
CA THR A 47 7.46 -16.12 15.49
C THR A 47 8.48 -15.29 14.74
N TYR A 48 8.02 -14.41 13.88
CA TYR A 48 8.85 -13.45 13.16
C TYR A 48 8.17 -12.08 13.12
N THR A 49 8.93 -11.02 13.33
CA THR A 49 8.46 -9.63 13.25
C THR A 49 9.35 -8.91 12.25
N PRO A 50 8.90 -8.76 11.00
CA PRO A 50 9.64 -8.01 10.00
C PRO A 50 9.89 -6.58 10.46
N ASP A 51 11.07 -6.04 10.19
CA ASP A 51 11.36 -4.64 10.48
C ASP A 51 10.74 -3.69 9.43
N GLY A 52 10.86 -2.38 9.61
CA GLY A 52 10.33 -1.40 8.66
C GLY A 52 11.00 -1.42 7.28
N GLY A 53 12.22 -1.96 7.18
CA GLY A 53 12.95 -2.18 5.93
C GLY A 53 12.47 -3.40 5.15
N GLU A 54 11.76 -4.33 5.81
CA GLU A 54 11.06 -5.45 5.19
C GLU A 54 9.59 -5.15 4.96
N ALA A 55 8.91 -4.56 5.95
CA ALA A 55 7.48 -4.27 5.94
C ALA A 55 7.20 -2.89 6.55
N TYR A 56 6.97 -1.89 5.70
CA TYR A 56 6.71 -0.53 6.15
C TYR A 56 5.56 -0.44 7.17
N CYS A 57 5.75 0.36 8.23
CA CYS A 57 4.80 0.54 9.34
C CYS A 57 4.36 -0.74 10.05
N ASN A 58 5.10 -1.85 9.94
CA ASN A 58 4.76 -3.08 10.66
C ASN A 58 4.87 -2.91 12.19
N ASP A 59 5.71 -2.00 12.66
CA ASP A 59 5.80 -1.61 14.07
C ASP A 59 4.53 -0.92 14.61
N LEU A 60 3.70 -0.35 13.73
CA LEU A 60 2.45 0.33 14.08
C LEU A 60 1.21 -0.55 13.95
N TYR A 61 1.20 -1.43 12.94
CA TYR A 61 0.00 -2.21 12.58
C TYR A 61 0.17 -3.72 12.72
N TRP A 62 1.39 -4.21 12.91
CA TRP A 62 1.75 -5.64 13.01
C TRP A 62 1.21 -6.49 11.85
N TRP A 63 0.97 -5.85 10.70
CA TRP A 63 0.27 -6.43 9.55
C TRP A 63 1.07 -7.53 8.86
N ALA A 64 2.38 -7.58 9.09
CA ALA A 64 3.31 -8.54 8.49
C ALA A 64 3.84 -9.59 9.47
N ASN A 65 3.47 -9.51 10.75
CA ASN A 65 3.96 -10.45 11.77
C ASN A 65 3.59 -11.89 11.45
N ILE A 66 4.51 -12.81 11.71
CA ILE A 66 4.33 -14.25 11.57
C ILE A 66 4.22 -14.87 12.95
N SER A 67 3.19 -15.67 13.17
CA SER A 67 2.98 -16.38 14.43
C SER A 67 2.35 -17.74 14.18
N TYR A 68 3.10 -18.78 14.51
CA TYR A 68 2.65 -20.16 14.64
C TYR A 68 2.98 -20.65 16.04
N VAL A 69 2.00 -20.67 16.94
CA VAL A 69 2.22 -21.00 18.36
C VAL A 69 1.13 -21.96 18.83
N ASP A 70 1.51 -22.99 19.57
CA ASP A 70 0.58 -24.00 20.11
C ASP A 70 -0.30 -24.65 19.01
N GLY A 71 0.27 -24.79 17.81
CA GLY A 71 -0.43 -25.35 16.66
C GLY A 71 -1.39 -24.39 15.95
N VAL A 72 -1.47 -23.13 16.36
CA VAL A 72 -2.33 -22.10 15.75
C VAL A 72 -1.50 -21.16 14.90
N LEU A 73 -1.84 -21.08 13.61
CA LEU A 73 -1.29 -20.10 12.67
C LEU A 73 -2.17 -18.85 12.64
N ILE A 74 -1.57 -17.66 12.78
CA ILE A 74 -2.24 -16.39 12.52
C ILE A 74 -1.85 -15.91 11.12
N ILE A 75 -2.81 -15.88 10.22
CA ILE A 75 -2.65 -15.35 8.86
C ILE A 75 -2.79 -13.84 8.92
N ARG A 76 -1.86 -13.14 8.28
CA ARG A 76 -1.92 -11.69 8.10
C ARG A 76 -1.64 -11.32 6.67
N GLY A 77 -2.10 -10.13 6.32
CA GLY A 77 -2.02 -9.61 4.99
C GLY A 77 -2.18 -8.10 4.98
N LYS A 78 -1.97 -7.54 3.80
CA LYS A 78 -2.32 -6.17 3.50
C LYS A 78 -3.34 -6.11 2.40
N SER A 79 -4.15 -5.06 2.44
CA SER A 79 -5.12 -4.74 1.41
C SER A 79 -5.18 -3.24 1.21
N TYR A 80 -5.46 -2.82 -0.02
CA TYR A 80 -5.62 -1.41 -0.39
C TYR A 80 -6.34 -1.27 -1.73
N ASP A 81 -7.05 -0.17 -1.95
CA ASP A 81 -7.66 0.19 -3.23
C ASP A 81 -6.80 1.24 -3.96
N PRO A 82 -6.05 0.87 -5.02
CA PRO A 82 -5.16 1.77 -5.74
C PRO A 82 -5.81 2.98 -6.42
N LYS A 83 -7.13 3.15 -6.34
CA LYS A 83 -7.82 4.35 -6.79
C LYS A 83 -7.70 5.51 -5.79
N PRO A 84 -7.83 6.77 -6.25
CA PRO A 84 -7.84 7.94 -5.38
C PRO A 84 -8.91 7.85 -4.28
N TYR A 85 -8.55 8.27 -3.07
CA TYR A 85 -9.25 8.03 -1.79
C TYR A 85 -10.79 8.09 -1.78
N GLY A 86 -11.36 7.34 -0.82
CA GLY A 86 -12.80 7.30 -0.55
C GLY A 86 -13.56 6.34 -1.46
N ASN A 87 -12.90 5.24 -1.87
CA ASN A 87 -13.54 4.07 -2.45
C ASN A 87 -13.74 3.03 -1.35
N LEU A 88 -14.83 2.29 -1.47
CA LEU A 88 -15.14 1.14 -0.64
C LEU A 88 -14.71 -0.12 -1.39
N THR A 89 -13.99 -0.99 -0.69
CA THR A 89 -13.55 -2.29 -1.20
C THR A 89 -14.04 -3.38 -0.26
N ASP A 90 -14.63 -4.41 -0.83
CA ASP A 90 -14.96 -5.63 -0.11
C ASP A 90 -13.81 -6.62 -0.26
N LEU A 91 -13.48 -7.32 0.83
CA LEU A 91 -12.38 -8.27 0.90
C LEU A 91 -12.92 -9.62 1.33
N GLU A 92 -12.61 -10.65 0.56
CA GLU A 92 -12.89 -12.03 0.90
C GLU A 92 -11.58 -12.82 0.94
N VAL A 93 -11.40 -13.61 2.00
CA VAL A 93 -10.25 -14.51 2.17
C VAL A 93 -10.79 -15.90 2.43
N TRP A 94 -10.25 -16.90 1.73
CA TRP A 94 -10.57 -18.29 1.96
C TRP A 94 -9.31 -19.16 1.93
N ILE A 95 -9.41 -20.34 2.54
CA ILE A 95 -8.37 -21.36 2.54
C ILE A 95 -9.01 -22.65 2.05
N GLU A 96 -8.38 -23.25 1.06
CA GLU A 96 -8.75 -24.56 0.53
C GLU A 96 -7.79 -25.64 1.05
N ASP A 97 -8.30 -26.85 1.23
CA ASP A 97 -7.46 -28.04 1.39
C ASP A 97 -6.97 -28.58 0.03
N ASP A 98 -6.27 -29.70 0.03
CA ASP A 98 -5.74 -30.34 -1.18
C ASP A 98 -6.82 -30.96 -2.09
N GLU A 99 -8.07 -31.03 -1.61
CA GLU A 99 -9.25 -31.45 -2.38
C GLU A 99 -10.05 -30.24 -2.91
N GLU A 100 -9.48 -29.02 -2.87
CA GLU A 100 -10.14 -27.76 -3.28
C GLU A 100 -11.40 -27.43 -2.44
N THR A 101 -11.50 -27.98 -1.23
CA THR A 101 -12.61 -27.68 -0.32
C THR A 101 -12.27 -26.49 0.57
N ILE A 102 -13.14 -25.47 0.60
CA ILE A 102 -12.99 -24.33 1.51
C ILE A 102 -13.13 -24.81 2.96
N ILE A 103 -12.02 -24.77 3.71
CA ILE A 103 -11.95 -25.14 5.14
C ILE A 103 -11.97 -23.91 6.07
N PHE A 104 -11.82 -22.71 5.52
CA PHE A 104 -11.94 -21.44 6.22
C PHE A 104 -12.35 -20.35 5.23
N SER A 105 -13.22 -19.43 5.64
CA SER A 105 -13.47 -18.17 4.93
C SER A 105 -13.77 -17.05 5.91
N ASP A 106 -13.43 -15.82 5.52
CA ASP A 106 -13.77 -14.59 6.23
C ASP A 106 -13.97 -13.46 5.20
N SER A 107 -14.87 -12.52 5.50
CA SER A 107 -15.12 -11.37 4.64
C SER A 107 -15.18 -10.06 5.42
N ARG A 108 -14.81 -8.97 4.76
CA ARG A 108 -14.94 -7.61 5.26
C ARG A 108 -15.50 -6.73 4.17
N GLU A 109 -16.65 -6.16 4.44
CA GLU A 109 -17.32 -5.24 3.53
C GLU A 109 -16.94 -3.79 3.85
N ASP A 110 -17.10 -2.92 2.86
CA ASP A 110 -16.98 -1.47 2.99
C ASP A 110 -15.63 -1.01 3.56
N THR A 111 -14.53 -1.68 3.21
CA THR A 111 -13.19 -1.26 3.66
C THR A 111 -12.76 -0.01 2.91
N GLU A 112 -12.56 1.06 3.66
CA GLU A 112 -12.23 2.37 3.10
C GLU A 112 -10.73 2.65 3.23
N THR A 113 -10.08 2.95 2.11
CA THR A 113 -8.63 3.20 2.05
C THR A 113 -8.33 4.67 1.78
N TYR A 114 -7.34 5.18 2.52
CA TYR A 114 -6.85 6.56 2.41
C TYR A 114 -5.33 6.58 2.36
N TYR A 115 -4.79 7.39 1.46
CA TYR A 115 -3.35 7.65 1.36
C TYR A 115 -3.04 8.99 2.01
N GLU A 116 -2.01 9.04 2.84
CA GLU A 116 -1.67 10.23 3.64
C GLU A 116 -1.54 11.49 2.77
N GLY A 117 -0.74 11.42 1.70
CA GLY A 117 -0.50 12.52 0.78
C GLY A 117 -1.80 13.04 0.17
N GLU A 118 -2.60 12.13 -0.38
CA GLU A 118 -3.85 12.46 -1.08
C GLU A 118 -4.94 12.91 -0.12
N TRP A 119 -4.99 12.39 1.10
CA TRP A 119 -5.90 12.86 2.14
C TRP A 119 -5.64 14.33 2.48
N VAL A 120 -4.36 14.71 2.61
CA VAL A 120 -3.95 16.08 2.92
C VAL A 120 -4.25 17.05 1.76
N VAL A 121 -4.18 16.58 0.51
CA VAL A 121 -4.48 17.42 -0.67
C VAL A 121 -5.97 17.41 -1.00
N GLY A 122 -6.66 16.31 -0.77
CA GLY A 122 -7.94 15.96 -1.36
C GLY A 122 -9.14 16.85 -1.05
N GLU A 123 -10.20 16.65 -1.84
CA GLU A 123 -11.47 17.37 -1.80
C GLU A 123 -12.53 16.73 -0.90
N LYS A 124 -12.42 15.43 -0.58
CA LYS A 124 -13.41 14.74 0.25
C LYS A 124 -13.21 15.06 1.73
N LEU A 125 -14.32 15.10 2.46
CA LEU A 125 -14.32 15.17 3.91
C LEU A 125 -14.32 13.75 4.51
N LEU A 126 -13.49 13.53 5.52
CA LEU A 126 -13.43 12.34 6.35
C LEU A 126 -13.53 12.76 7.80
N ARG A 127 -14.58 12.26 8.48
CA ARG A 127 -14.85 12.57 9.90
C ARG A 127 -14.85 14.07 10.19
N GLY A 128 -15.35 14.88 9.26
CA GLY A 128 -15.51 16.33 9.39
C GLY A 128 -14.24 17.15 9.16
N ARG A 129 -13.15 16.54 8.70
CA ARG A 129 -11.94 17.24 8.22
C ARG A 129 -11.79 16.98 6.73
N GLY A 130 -11.04 17.80 6.00
CA GLY A 130 -10.72 17.62 4.58
C GLY A 130 -9.28 18.03 4.29
N GLY A 131 -8.82 17.71 3.07
CA GLY A 131 -7.56 18.20 2.55
C GLY A 131 -7.65 19.64 2.04
N ALA A 132 -6.57 20.11 1.42
CA ALA A 132 -6.47 21.47 0.87
C ALA A 132 -7.62 21.80 -0.10
N LEU A 133 -7.96 20.87 -0.98
CA LEU A 133 -9.01 21.07 -1.99
C LEU A 133 -10.41 21.11 -1.39
N ALA A 134 -10.66 20.45 -0.26
CA ALA A 134 -11.96 20.46 0.41
C ALA A 134 -12.37 21.86 0.90
N TYR A 135 -11.39 22.77 1.04
CA TYR A 135 -11.58 24.15 1.45
C TYR A 135 -11.33 25.16 0.33
N MET A 136 -11.04 24.69 -0.89
CA MET A 136 -10.82 25.56 -2.04
C MET A 136 -12.17 26.14 -2.51
N PRO A 137 -12.28 27.46 -2.72
CA PRO A 137 -13.49 28.05 -3.27
C PRO A 137 -13.80 27.48 -4.66
N PRO A 138 -15.08 27.20 -5.00
CA PRO A 138 -15.48 26.51 -6.22
C PRO A 138 -15.18 27.29 -7.50
N GLU A 139 -14.89 28.59 -7.41
CA GLU A 139 -14.46 29.42 -8.55
C GLU A 139 -13.02 29.15 -9.00
N PHE A 140 -12.20 28.46 -8.20
CA PHE A 140 -10.87 28.03 -8.60
C PHE A 140 -10.96 26.72 -9.38
N GLU A 141 -10.31 26.68 -10.54
CA GLU A 141 -10.02 25.43 -11.21
C GLU A 141 -8.94 24.68 -10.43
N THR A 142 -9.16 23.38 -10.20
CA THR A 142 -8.29 22.54 -9.39
C THR A 142 -7.85 21.33 -10.17
N ASN A 143 -6.59 20.96 -10.01
CA ASN A 143 -6.04 19.70 -10.50
C ASN A 143 -5.32 18.97 -9.35
N SER A 144 -5.19 17.65 -9.48
CA SER A 144 -4.47 16.80 -8.54
C SER A 144 -3.59 15.85 -9.32
N VAL A 145 -2.31 15.81 -8.98
CA VAL A 145 -1.32 14.88 -9.53
C VAL A 145 -0.93 13.90 -8.45
N PHE A 146 -1.47 12.69 -8.54
CA PHE A 146 -1.27 11.62 -7.57
C PHE A 146 -0.72 10.38 -8.27
N THR A 147 -0.08 9.52 -7.48
CA THR A 147 0.31 8.19 -7.96
C THR A 147 -0.93 7.33 -8.23
N SER A 148 -1.95 7.38 -7.37
CA SER A 148 -3.19 6.59 -7.52
C SER A 148 -4.06 6.96 -8.72
N ASN A 149 -4.03 8.21 -9.18
CA ASN A 149 -4.79 8.64 -10.37
C ASN A 149 -3.99 8.47 -11.67
N GLY A 150 -2.78 7.89 -11.60
CA GLY A 150 -1.95 7.63 -12.77
C GLY A 150 -1.40 8.90 -13.42
N LYS A 151 -1.26 10.00 -12.66
CA LYS A 151 -0.63 11.23 -13.18
C LYS A 151 0.79 11.44 -12.67
N TRP A 152 1.28 10.59 -11.77
CA TRP A 152 2.63 10.71 -11.21
C TRP A 152 3.31 9.34 -11.16
N PHE A 153 4.31 9.15 -12.02
CA PHE A 153 5.16 7.98 -12.06
C PHE A 153 6.63 8.33 -11.86
N ASP A 154 7.04 9.52 -12.29
CA ASP A 154 8.37 10.06 -12.06
C ASP A 154 8.41 11.59 -11.95
N GLN A 155 9.63 12.13 -11.85
CA GLN A 155 9.84 13.57 -11.67
C GLN A 155 9.38 14.40 -12.89
N SER A 156 9.42 13.85 -14.11
CA SER A 156 9.01 14.61 -15.29
C SER A 156 7.52 14.93 -15.27
N ASP A 157 6.67 14.00 -14.83
CA ASP A 157 5.23 14.24 -14.72
C ASP A 157 4.93 15.45 -13.83
N VAL A 158 5.62 15.56 -12.69
CA VAL A 158 5.46 16.68 -11.75
C VAL A 158 5.94 18.00 -12.37
N ILE A 159 7.09 17.97 -13.06
CA ILE A 159 7.65 19.17 -13.71
C ILE A 159 6.78 19.63 -14.87
N GLU A 160 6.31 18.71 -15.70
CA GLU A 160 5.46 18.99 -16.84
C GLU A 160 4.15 19.63 -16.38
N GLU A 161 3.47 19.01 -15.41
CA GLU A 161 2.26 19.57 -14.82
C GLU A 161 2.53 20.96 -14.24
N PHE A 162 3.54 21.09 -13.36
CA PHE A 162 3.83 22.37 -12.72
C PHE A 162 4.16 23.48 -13.74
N SER A 163 4.71 23.11 -14.91
CA SER A 163 5.06 24.03 -15.99
C SER A 163 3.86 24.57 -16.77
N GLU A 164 2.67 23.98 -16.64
CA GLU A 164 1.43 24.52 -17.22
C GLU A 164 1.04 25.88 -16.58
N GLY A 165 1.49 26.11 -15.35
CA GLY A 165 1.33 27.37 -14.64
C GLY A 165 0.13 27.37 -13.70
N TYR A 166 0.41 27.47 -12.40
CA TYR A 166 -0.59 27.43 -11.34
C TYR A 166 -0.54 28.69 -10.46
N GLY A 167 -1.71 29.21 -10.10
CA GLY A 167 -1.81 30.32 -9.13
C GLY A 167 -1.43 29.91 -7.71
N LEU A 168 -1.62 28.62 -7.37
CA LEU A 168 -1.20 27.99 -6.13
C LEU A 168 -0.83 26.54 -6.42
N ALA A 169 0.29 26.08 -5.87
CA ALA A 169 0.66 24.68 -5.83
C ALA A 169 0.87 24.24 -4.39
N TYR A 170 0.35 23.07 -4.05
CA TYR A 170 0.43 22.49 -2.73
C TYR A 170 1.01 21.07 -2.86
N PHE A 171 2.13 20.83 -2.18
CA PHE A 171 2.84 19.55 -2.23
C PHE A 171 2.66 18.83 -0.89
N SER A 172 2.20 17.59 -0.93
CA SER A 172 2.14 16.69 0.22
C SER A 172 3.02 15.46 -0.06
N GLY A 173 3.77 15.02 0.93
CA GLY A 173 4.70 13.90 0.78
C GLY A 173 5.89 14.03 1.72
N HIS A 174 6.91 13.21 1.48
CA HIS A 174 8.14 13.20 2.26
C HIS A 174 9.13 14.19 1.67
N GLY A 175 9.74 15.03 2.51
CA GLY A 175 10.62 16.11 2.07
C GLY A 175 11.92 16.17 2.85
N SER A 176 12.99 16.52 2.15
CA SER A 176 14.30 16.92 2.67
C SER A 176 14.85 18.08 1.82
N PRO A 177 15.90 18.79 2.24
CA PRO A 177 16.39 19.98 1.52
C PRO A 177 16.76 19.76 0.03
N GLY A 178 17.02 18.52 -0.39
CA GLY A 178 17.39 18.19 -1.78
C GLY A 178 16.39 17.30 -2.51
N TRP A 179 15.32 16.84 -1.84
CA TRP A 179 14.42 15.81 -2.37
C TRP A 179 13.02 15.94 -1.79
N TRP A 180 12.01 15.83 -2.66
CA TRP A 180 10.62 15.63 -2.30
C TRP A 180 10.04 14.48 -3.14
N GLY A 181 9.18 13.68 -2.53
CA GLY A 181 8.45 12.62 -3.22
C GLY A 181 7.43 11.96 -2.30
N ASP A 182 6.80 10.91 -2.80
CA ASP A 182 5.76 10.19 -2.07
C ASP A 182 5.79 8.70 -2.44
N HIS A 183 4.68 8.00 -2.28
CA HIS A 183 4.57 6.57 -2.53
C HIS A 183 3.41 6.22 -3.46
N TYR A 184 3.51 5.07 -4.11
CA TYR A 184 2.38 4.41 -4.73
C TYR A 184 1.41 3.88 -3.67
N PRO A 185 0.11 3.78 -4.01
CA PRO A 185 -0.91 3.13 -3.20
C PRO A 185 -0.44 1.81 -2.59
N GLY A 186 -0.53 1.66 -1.27
CA GLY A 186 -0.19 0.42 -0.57
C GLY A 186 1.30 0.09 -0.47
N ILE A 187 2.17 0.97 -0.99
CA ILE A 187 3.65 0.86 -0.95
C ILE A 187 4.09 -0.57 -1.35
N PRO A 188 3.79 -0.98 -2.60
CA PRO A 188 3.97 -2.34 -3.03
C PRO A 188 5.44 -2.74 -2.96
N GLY A 189 5.74 -3.93 -2.42
CA GLY A 189 7.12 -4.40 -2.21
C GLY A 189 7.98 -3.51 -1.29
N ASN A 190 7.35 -2.74 -0.40
CA ASN A 190 7.99 -1.80 0.51
C ASN A 190 8.61 -0.58 -0.21
N ARG A 191 9.24 0.35 0.53
CA ARG A 191 9.74 1.64 0.01
C ARG A 191 10.66 1.51 -1.20
N ARG A 192 11.36 0.40 -1.36
CA ARG A 192 12.25 0.16 -2.52
C ARG A 192 11.50 0.22 -3.85
N TYR A 193 10.30 -0.34 -3.92
CA TYR A 193 9.49 -0.40 -5.15
C TYR A 193 8.28 0.55 -5.08
N GLY A 194 7.81 0.86 -3.87
CA GLY A 194 6.64 1.69 -3.64
C GLY A 194 6.92 3.20 -3.53
N GLN A 195 8.16 3.67 -3.51
CA GLN A 195 8.48 5.10 -3.41
C GLN A 195 8.67 5.73 -4.79
N VAL A 196 8.12 6.93 -4.99
CA VAL A 196 8.26 7.73 -6.21
C VAL A 196 8.97 9.05 -5.91
N VAL A 197 9.85 9.46 -6.82
CA VAL A 197 10.55 10.75 -6.75
C VAL A 197 9.69 11.82 -7.39
N GLY A 198 9.52 12.96 -6.71
CA GLY A 198 8.78 14.10 -7.23
C GLY A 198 9.71 15.21 -7.70
N LEU A 199 10.48 15.81 -6.79
CA LEU A 199 11.41 16.90 -7.10
C LEU A 199 12.76 16.66 -6.45
N VAL A 200 13.83 16.88 -7.21
CA VAL A 200 15.23 16.80 -6.75
C VAL A 200 15.96 18.08 -7.13
N VAL A 201 16.67 18.69 -6.18
CA VAL A 201 17.36 19.98 -6.37
C VAL A 201 18.61 19.86 -7.24
N THR A 202 19.31 18.73 -7.17
CA THR A 202 20.50 18.49 -7.99
C THR A 202 20.60 17.00 -8.33
N GLN A 203 20.64 16.70 -9.62
CA GLN A 203 21.04 15.39 -10.12
C GLN A 203 22.53 15.48 -10.48
N VAL A 204 23.40 14.93 -9.64
CA VAL A 204 24.83 14.84 -9.99
C VAL A 204 24.99 13.56 -10.81
N SER A 205 25.28 13.71 -12.10
CA SER A 205 25.62 12.63 -13.04
C SER A 205 27.06 12.16 -12.87
#